data_AF-A0A3P7L629-F1
#
_entry.id   AF-A0A3P7L629-F1
#
_cell.length_a   1.000
_cell.length_b   1.000
_cell.length_c   1.000
_cell.angle_alpha   90.00
_cell.angle_beta   90.00
_cell.angle_gamma   90.00
#
_symmetry.space_group_name_H-M   'P 1'
#
loop_
_entity.id
_entity.type
_entity.pdbx_description
1 polymer ?
#
loop_
_entity_poly.entity_id
_entity_poly.type
_entity_poly.pdbx_seq_one_letter_code
_entity_poly.pdbx_strand_id
1 'polypeptide(L)'
;MGIDRTKLNYYYKLANETILSLQNTVTGLVPASPENPHAWIRDNVYISLSIWGLSMAYRKVPSIDEDRSRAYELEKCVVNLMRGILRCYMYQADKVEAFKKTQDPKVALHAKFDSRTCKPVVGDFEWGHLQIDAVSLYLLALAQMTAAGKHIFRLRIIWTVSEVAFIQNLVFYIEPASRIPDYGIWERGDKTNHGRTELNTSSVGLAKAALESLNGLDLFGPQGGSNSTIHVLLDESQQCNTVLENMLPRESHSKETDAALLGIISYPAFAVNDKQIIEKTRSTVLSKLLGSYGCIRFMRDGYRTALEDPRRLHYEPWELRMFEGIECEWPLFFTYLILGACFDGDRESAQRYLDQLEQVVLRRVCNIYFPPIHSIVLPVLKH
;
A
#
# COMPACT_ATOMS: atom_id res chain seq x y z
N MET A 1 -14.95 -4.39 25.21
CA MET A 1 -13.61 -4.91 25.55
C MET A 1 -12.66 -3.73 25.62
N GLY A 2 -12.12 -3.44 26.80
CA GLY A 2 -11.06 -2.44 26.93
C GLY A 2 -9.78 -2.93 26.25
N ILE A 3 -9.02 -2.03 25.64
CA ILE A 3 -7.71 -2.34 25.08
C ILE A 3 -6.78 -2.71 26.24
N ASP A 4 -6.14 -3.89 26.16
CA ASP A 4 -5.18 -4.37 27.15
C ASP A 4 -3.85 -3.61 27.04
N ARG A 5 -3.47 -2.91 28.11
CA ARG A 5 -2.25 -2.10 28.17
C ARG A 5 -0.97 -2.92 27.97
N THR A 6 -0.95 -4.16 28.44
CA THR A 6 0.20 -5.05 28.29
C THR A 6 0.43 -5.37 26.81
N LYS A 7 -0.65 -5.65 26.07
CA LYS A 7 -0.59 -5.85 24.62
C LYS A 7 -0.17 -4.58 23.89
N LEU A 8 -0.68 -3.42 24.31
CA LEU A 8 -0.34 -2.15 23.68
C LEU A 8 1.17 -1.83 23.83
N ASN A 9 1.73 -2.03 25.03
CA ASN A 9 3.16 -1.87 25.28
C ASN A 9 4.02 -2.88 24.50
N TYR A 10 3.53 -4.11 24.34
CA TYR A 10 4.17 -5.10 23.49
C TYR A 10 4.25 -4.63 22.03
N TYR A 11 3.14 -4.14 21.46
CA TYR A 11 3.14 -3.63 20.09
C TYR A 11 3.99 -2.37 19.92
N TYR A 12 4.05 -1.51 20.93
CA TYR A 12 4.96 -0.37 20.93
C TYR A 12 6.42 -0.79 20.90
N LYS A 13 6.82 -1.75 21.74
CA LYS A 13 8.16 -2.30 21.73
C LYS A 13 8.49 -2.94 20.37
N LEU A 14 7.55 -3.71 19.83
CA LEU A 14 7.68 -4.33 18.51
C LEU A 14 7.88 -3.29 17.39
N ALA A 15 7.05 -2.25 17.35
CA ALA A 15 7.18 -1.17 16.37
C ALA A 15 8.52 -0.43 16.51
N ASN A 16 8.98 -0.21 17.75
CA ASN A 16 10.28 0.40 18.00
C ASN A 16 11.44 -0.45 17.48
N GLU A 17 11.43 -1.75 17.74
CA GLU A 17 12.51 -2.66 17.35
C GLU A 17 12.55 -2.92 15.84
N THR A 18 11.41 -2.96 15.17
CA THR A 18 11.29 -3.40 13.77
C THR A 18 11.13 -2.27 12.75
N ILE A 19 10.46 -1.18 13.12
CA ILE A 19 10.10 -0.09 12.19
C ILE A 19 10.82 1.20 12.56
N LEU A 20 10.59 1.71 13.78
CA LEU A 20 11.06 3.03 14.18
C LEU A 20 12.59 3.08 14.33
N SER A 21 13.23 1.96 14.67
CA SER A 21 14.69 1.81 14.67
C SER A 21 15.33 2.03 13.29
N LEU A 22 14.58 1.78 12.21
CA LEU A 22 15.04 1.94 10.83
C LEU A 22 14.63 3.27 10.20
N GLN A 23 13.71 4.01 10.84
CA GLN A 23 13.20 5.27 10.30
C GLN A 23 14.31 6.32 10.26
N ASN A 24 14.59 6.85 9.08
CA ASN A 24 15.56 7.92 8.91
C ASN A 24 15.07 9.19 9.60
N THR A 25 15.89 9.77 10.46
CA THR A 25 15.51 10.94 11.27
C THR A 25 15.26 12.20 10.46
N VAL A 26 15.95 12.38 9.33
CA VAL A 26 15.88 13.59 8.49
C VAL A 26 14.77 13.49 7.46
N THR A 27 14.77 12.42 6.67
CA THR A 27 13.78 12.24 5.60
C THR A 27 12.46 11.73 6.12
N GLY A 28 12.46 10.98 7.22
CA GLY A 28 11.31 10.26 7.74
C GLY A 28 11.06 8.91 7.08
N LEU A 29 11.77 8.56 6.00
CA LEU A 29 11.57 7.33 5.24
C LEU A 29 12.12 6.10 5.97
N VAL A 30 11.50 4.95 5.74
CA VAL A 30 11.93 3.64 6.23
C VAL A 30 12.47 2.82 5.04
N PRO A 31 13.71 2.32 5.11
CA PRO A 31 14.28 1.45 4.10
C PRO A 31 13.67 0.03 4.14
N ALA A 32 13.84 -0.72 3.06
CA ALA A 32 13.41 -2.11 2.99
C ALA A 32 14.17 -3.02 3.97
N SER A 33 15.45 -2.76 4.22
CA SER A 33 16.25 -3.43 5.25
C SER A 33 17.45 -2.56 5.67
N PRO A 34 18.17 -2.91 6.76
CA PRO A 34 19.41 -2.22 7.13
C PRO A 34 20.46 -2.17 6.00
N GLU A 35 20.53 -3.22 5.19
CA GLU A 35 21.48 -3.36 4.08
C GLU A 35 20.97 -2.76 2.77
N ASN A 36 19.65 -2.59 2.64
CA ASN A 36 19.01 -2.05 1.45
C ASN A 36 18.34 -0.70 1.77
N PRO A 37 19.01 0.43 1.45
CA PRO A 37 18.50 1.77 1.77
C PRO A 37 17.32 2.19 0.90
N HIS A 38 16.81 1.36 -0.01
CA HIS A 38 15.68 1.70 -0.86
C HIS A 38 14.38 1.75 -0.04
N ALA A 39 13.60 2.80 -0.23
CA ALA A 39 12.30 3.04 0.37
C ALA A 39 11.23 3.06 -0.73
N TRP A 40 10.37 2.05 -0.77
CA TRP A 40 9.19 2.02 -1.63
C TRP A 40 8.08 2.87 -1.03
N ILE A 41 7.40 3.66 -1.86
CA ILE A 41 6.34 4.55 -1.37
C ILE A 41 5.21 3.76 -0.74
N ARG A 42 4.71 2.71 -1.41
CA ARG A 42 3.60 1.89 -0.91
C ARG A 42 3.90 1.29 0.47
N ASP A 43 5.07 0.68 0.63
CA ASP A 43 5.53 0.08 1.89
C ASP A 43 5.59 1.14 3.00
N ASN A 44 6.16 2.31 2.69
CA ASN A 44 6.23 3.44 3.61
C ASN A 44 4.85 3.97 4.00
N VAL A 45 3.86 3.95 3.10
CA VAL A 45 2.46 4.30 3.45
C VAL A 45 1.87 3.25 4.39
N TYR A 46 2.02 1.94 4.12
CA TYR A 46 1.52 0.91 5.04
C TYR A 46 2.21 0.95 6.41
N ILE A 47 3.50 1.24 6.45
CA ILE A 47 4.23 1.50 7.69
C ILE A 47 3.64 2.70 8.43
N SER A 48 3.32 3.78 7.73
CA SER A 48 2.68 4.95 8.35
C SER A 48 1.30 4.61 8.95
N LEU A 49 0.52 3.75 8.28
CA LEU A 49 -0.79 3.30 8.75
C LEU A 49 -0.66 2.40 9.99
N SER A 50 0.37 1.56 10.09
CA SER A 50 0.58 0.72 11.27
C SER A 50 0.99 1.54 12.50
N ILE A 51 1.90 2.51 12.34
CA ILE A 51 2.31 3.43 13.40
C ILE A 51 1.13 4.30 13.84
N TRP A 52 0.35 4.81 12.87
CA TRP A 52 -0.84 5.62 13.15
C TRP A 52 -1.93 4.83 13.86
N GLY A 53 -2.20 3.59 13.46
CA GLY A 53 -3.14 2.70 14.14
C GLY A 53 -2.76 2.48 15.61
N LEU A 54 -1.47 2.31 15.89
CA LEU A 54 -0.96 2.19 17.26
C LEU A 54 -1.12 3.50 18.05
N SER A 55 -0.83 4.66 17.44
CA SER A 55 -1.01 5.95 18.12
C SER A 55 -2.49 6.21 18.47
N MET A 56 -3.40 5.87 17.55
CA MET A 56 -4.84 5.94 17.79
C MET A 56 -5.29 5.03 18.94
N ALA A 57 -4.70 3.83 19.06
CA ALA A 57 -4.99 2.93 20.17
C ALA A 57 -4.56 3.54 21.51
N TYR A 58 -3.37 4.13 21.61
CA TYR A 58 -2.92 4.85 22.81
C TYR A 58 -3.85 6.03 23.16
N ARG A 59 -4.29 6.80 22.15
CA ARG A 59 -5.21 7.92 22.35
C ARG A 59 -6.62 7.51 22.81
N LYS A 60 -7.04 6.27 22.56
CA LYS A 60 -8.33 5.72 23.04
C LYS A 60 -8.26 5.20 24.48
N VAL A 61 -7.06 4.98 25.02
CA VAL A 61 -6.82 4.47 26.38
C VAL A 61 -5.89 5.39 27.18
N PRO A 62 -6.11 6.73 27.20
CA PRO A 62 -5.20 7.61 27.91
C PRO A 62 -5.40 7.41 29.41
N SER A 63 -4.57 6.56 30.00
CA SER A 63 -4.63 6.25 31.43
C SER A 63 -3.65 7.10 32.24
N ILE A 64 -2.50 7.47 31.63
CA ILE A 64 -1.38 8.20 32.26
C ILE A 64 -0.72 9.12 31.21
N ASP A 65 -0.01 10.16 31.64
CA ASP A 65 0.70 11.10 30.75
C ASP A 65 1.74 10.43 29.83
N GLU A 66 2.36 9.33 30.25
CA GLU A 66 3.29 8.56 29.42
C GLU A 66 2.63 8.02 28.14
N ASP A 67 1.40 7.50 28.24
CA ASP A 67 0.65 6.97 27.10
C ASP A 67 0.33 8.10 26.09
N ARG A 68 0.11 9.32 26.59
CA ARG A 68 -0.10 10.52 25.75
C ARG A 68 1.18 10.95 25.06
N SER A 69 2.33 10.87 25.74
CA SER A 69 3.65 11.15 25.14
C SER A 69 3.94 10.17 24.01
N ARG A 70 3.77 8.87 24.27
CA ARG A 70 3.97 7.82 23.24
C ARG A 70 3.08 8.02 22.04
N ALA A 71 1.79 8.28 22.24
CA ALA A 71 0.89 8.58 21.15
C ALA A 71 1.39 9.76 20.31
N TYR A 72 1.80 10.85 20.96
CA TYR A 72 2.31 12.04 20.28
C TYR A 72 3.60 11.77 19.52
N GLU A 73 4.55 11.03 20.09
CA GLU A 73 5.79 10.64 19.43
C GLU A 73 5.52 9.81 18.16
N LEU A 74 4.63 8.80 18.26
CA LEU A 74 4.20 8.00 17.11
C LEU A 74 3.54 8.86 16.02
N GLU A 75 2.68 9.80 16.40
CA GLU A 75 2.07 10.75 15.47
C GLU A 75 3.12 11.62 14.75
N LYS A 76 4.19 12.04 15.46
CA LYS A 76 5.30 12.77 14.83
C LYS A 76 6.11 11.90 13.87
N CYS A 77 6.33 10.63 14.19
CA CYS A 77 6.94 9.66 13.28
C CYS A 77 6.13 9.51 12.00
N VAL A 78 4.79 9.39 12.10
CA VAL A 78 3.88 9.32 10.95
C VAL A 78 3.95 10.59 10.10
N VAL A 79 3.88 11.77 10.74
CA VAL A 79 3.98 13.05 10.02
C VAL A 79 5.32 13.18 9.30
N ASN A 80 6.43 12.80 9.94
CA ASN A 80 7.75 12.86 9.30
C ASN A 80 7.82 11.93 8.09
N LEU A 81 7.31 10.70 8.21
CA LEU A 81 7.28 9.69 7.15
C LEU A 81 6.43 10.14 5.94
N MET A 82 5.19 10.56 6.17
CA MET A 82 4.29 11.03 5.10
C MET A 82 4.80 12.30 4.42
N ARG A 83 5.52 13.16 5.16
CA ARG A 83 6.21 14.32 4.58
C ARG A 83 7.48 13.93 3.83
N GLY A 84 8.17 12.87 4.24
CA GLY A 84 9.26 12.26 3.48
C GLY A 84 8.83 11.83 2.09
N ILE A 85 7.69 11.15 2.00
CA ILE A 85 7.06 10.76 0.73
C ILE A 85 6.70 12.01 -0.09
N LEU A 86 6.07 13.02 0.53
CA LEU A 86 5.74 14.28 -0.15
C LEU A 86 6.98 14.93 -0.77
N ARG A 87 8.09 15.00 -0.03
CA ARG A 87 9.36 15.55 -0.54
C ARG A 87 9.87 14.77 -1.76
N CYS A 88 9.80 13.44 -1.73
CA CYS A 88 10.20 12.60 -2.86
C CYS A 88 9.39 12.90 -4.12
N TYR A 89 8.07 13.10 -3.98
CA TYR A 89 7.22 13.48 -5.09
C TYR A 89 7.45 14.93 -5.55
N MET A 90 7.61 15.88 -4.63
CA MET A 90 7.87 17.28 -4.97
C MET A 90 9.20 17.47 -5.71
N TYR A 91 10.23 16.67 -5.41
CA TYR A 91 11.48 16.64 -6.21
C TYR A 91 11.28 16.18 -7.65
N GLN A 92 10.13 15.60 -7.97
CA GLN A 92 9.74 15.17 -9.31
C GLN A 92 8.58 16.00 -9.88
N ALA A 93 8.41 17.26 -9.43
CA ALA A 93 7.32 18.11 -9.90
C ALA A 93 7.27 18.26 -11.43
N ASP A 94 8.44 18.36 -12.08
CA ASP A 94 8.53 18.44 -13.54
C ASP A 94 7.97 17.20 -14.24
N LYS A 95 8.16 16.01 -13.66
CA LYS A 95 7.59 14.75 -14.15
C LYS A 95 6.06 14.75 -14.04
N VAL A 96 5.51 15.24 -12.93
CA VAL A 96 4.05 15.38 -12.75
C VAL A 96 3.46 16.30 -13.82
N GLU A 97 4.07 17.46 -14.04
CA GLU A 97 3.62 18.41 -15.07
C GLU A 97 3.73 17.84 -16.50
N ALA A 98 4.78 17.08 -16.80
CA ALA A 98 4.93 16.39 -18.07
C ALA A 98 3.88 15.29 -18.24
N PHE A 99 3.69 14.43 -17.24
CA PHE A 99 2.77 13.31 -17.29
C PHE A 99 1.31 13.74 -17.47
N LYS A 100 0.86 14.83 -16.82
CA LYS A 100 -0.49 15.39 -17.04
C LYS A 100 -0.77 15.73 -18.51
N LYS A 101 0.26 16.03 -19.30
CA LYS A 101 0.13 16.36 -20.73
C LYS A 101 0.32 15.15 -21.63
N THR A 102 1.27 14.28 -21.31
CA THR A 102 1.71 13.20 -22.21
C THR A 102 1.13 11.84 -21.86
N GLN A 103 0.87 11.59 -20.57
CA GLN A 103 0.53 10.28 -20.01
C GLN A 103 1.54 9.18 -20.36
N ASP A 104 2.78 9.56 -20.68
CA ASP A 104 3.85 8.63 -21.08
C ASP A 104 4.49 8.00 -19.83
N PRO A 105 4.56 6.66 -19.73
CA PRO A 105 5.23 5.97 -18.63
C PRO A 105 6.67 6.44 -18.36
N LYS A 106 7.37 6.96 -19.38
CA LYS A 106 8.76 7.43 -19.26
C LYS A 106 8.92 8.67 -18.38
N VAL A 107 7.86 9.46 -18.24
CA VAL A 107 7.83 10.66 -17.38
C VAL A 107 7.02 10.40 -16.11
N ALA A 108 6.70 9.15 -15.81
CA ALA A 108 6.02 8.78 -14.57
C ALA A 108 6.86 9.10 -13.33
N LEU A 109 6.16 9.31 -12.22
CA LEU A 109 6.79 9.42 -10.91
C LEU A 109 7.50 8.12 -10.54
N HIS A 110 8.69 8.24 -9.96
CA HIS A 110 9.35 7.09 -9.36
C HIS A 110 8.59 6.59 -8.14
N ALA A 111 8.59 5.27 -7.96
CA ALA A 111 7.91 4.60 -6.83
C ALA A 111 8.86 4.18 -5.69
N LYS A 112 10.18 4.33 -5.88
CA LYS A 112 11.20 3.99 -4.88
C LYS A 112 12.36 4.99 -4.84
N PHE A 113 12.86 5.27 -3.64
CA PHE A 113 13.86 6.31 -3.38
C PHE A 113 14.92 5.83 -2.40
N ASP A 114 16.05 6.54 -2.30
CA ASP A 114 17.02 6.32 -1.24
C ASP A 114 16.46 6.93 0.06
N SER A 115 16.35 6.12 1.11
CA SER A 115 15.75 6.50 2.38
C SER A 115 16.49 7.63 3.10
N ARG A 116 17.76 7.90 2.75
CA ARG A 116 18.60 8.91 3.40
C ARG A 116 18.58 10.24 2.66
N THR A 117 18.32 10.23 1.36
CA THR A 117 18.46 11.40 0.48
C THR A 117 17.19 11.80 -0.26
N CYS A 118 16.14 10.97 -0.26
CA CYS A 118 14.91 11.16 -1.05
C CYS A 118 15.14 11.21 -2.57
N LYS A 119 16.30 10.74 -3.05
CA LYS A 119 16.64 10.74 -4.49
C LYS A 119 16.23 9.42 -5.14
N PRO A 120 15.92 9.43 -6.45
CA PRO A 120 15.83 8.23 -7.26
C PRO A 120 17.02 7.27 -7.06
N VAL A 121 16.74 5.97 -6.96
CA VAL A 121 17.76 4.91 -6.81
C VAL A 121 18.03 4.13 -8.09
N VAL A 122 17.19 4.31 -9.11
CA VAL A 122 17.28 3.67 -10.43
C VAL A 122 16.87 4.68 -11.49
N GLY A 123 17.29 4.47 -12.73
CA GLY A 123 16.93 5.32 -13.87
C GLY A 123 15.45 5.21 -14.27
N ASP A 124 15.01 6.14 -15.12
CA ASP A 124 13.62 6.25 -15.61
C ASP A 124 13.14 5.02 -16.39
N PHE A 125 14.07 4.29 -17.02
CA PHE A 125 13.78 3.14 -17.89
C PHE A 125 14.15 1.79 -17.26
N GLU A 126 14.69 1.81 -16.04
CA GLU A 126 15.25 0.63 -15.38
C GLU A 126 14.25 -0.06 -14.45
N TRP A 127 13.04 0.50 -14.31
CA TRP A 127 12.02 0.02 -13.38
C TRP A 127 10.61 0.35 -13.84
N GLY A 128 9.64 -0.46 -13.41
CA GLY A 128 8.22 -0.21 -13.60
C GLY A 128 7.71 0.93 -12.69
N HIS A 129 8.13 2.17 -12.97
CA HIS A 129 7.84 3.34 -12.12
C HIS A 129 6.40 3.82 -12.17
N LEU A 130 5.72 3.70 -13.32
CA LEU A 130 4.31 4.07 -13.45
C LEU A 130 3.46 3.12 -12.59
N GLN A 131 3.22 3.52 -11.34
CA GLN A 131 2.46 2.80 -10.32
C GLN A 131 1.37 3.74 -9.79
N ILE A 132 0.19 3.68 -10.41
CA ILE A 132 -0.94 4.53 -10.01
C ILE A 132 -1.43 4.13 -8.62
N ASP A 133 -1.34 2.85 -8.26
CA ASP A 133 -1.66 2.33 -6.93
C ASP A 133 -0.87 3.04 -5.82
N ALA A 134 0.45 3.24 -6.01
CA ALA A 134 1.31 3.79 -4.97
C ALA A 134 1.02 5.27 -4.69
N VAL A 135 0.78 6.06 -5.73
CA VAL A 135 0.38 7.47 -5.61
C VAL A 135 -1.02 7.56 -4.98
N SER A 136 -1.95 6.74 -5.44
CA SER A 136 -3.33 6.72 -4.96
C SER A 136 -3.42 6.29 -3.49
N LEU A 137 -2.65 5.28 -3.07
CA LEU A 137 -2.60 4.85 -1.68
C LEU A 137 -2.05 5.95 -0.76
N TYR A 138 -1.00 6.67 -1.19
CA TYR A 138 -0.48 7.82 -0.45
C TYR A 138 -1.55 8.91 -0.27
N LEU A 139 -2.26 9.24 -1.35
CA LEU A 139 -3.33 10.24 -1.36
C LEU A 139 -4.53 9.82 -0.48
N LEU A 140 -4.93 8.55 -0.53
CA LEU A 140 -5.96 7.97 0.32
C LEU A 140 -5.56 8.04 1.80
N ALA A 141 -4.34 7.63 2.14
CA ALA A 141 -3.84 7.68 3.52
C ALA A 141 -3.73 9.13 4.02
N LEU A 142 -3.26 10.06 3.17
CA LEU A 142 -3.24 11.49 3.46
C LEU A 142 -4.64 12.02 3.78
N ALA A 143 -5.64 11.66 2.95
CA ALA A 143 -7.02 12.06 3.17
C ALA A 143 -7.55 11.53 4.51
N GLN A 144 -7.36 10.24 4.80
CA GLN A 144 -7.78 9.61 6.04
C GLN A 144 -7.13 10.25 7.29
N MET A 145 -5.81 10.48 7.26
CA MET A 145 -5.06 11.09 8.37
C MET A 145 -5.41 12.56 8.61
N THR A 146 -5.78 13.28 7.54
CA THR A 146 -6.24 14.68 7.60
C THR A 146 -7.67 14.77 8.12
N ALA A 147 -8.56 13.89 7.62
CA ALA A 147 -9.98 13.88 7.94
C ALA A 147 -10.30 13.24 9.30
N ALA A 148 -9.40 12.42 9.85
CA ALA A 148 -9.57 11.67 11.10
C ALA A 148 -10.38 12.43 12.17
N GLY A 149 -11.47 11.80 12.63
CA GLY A 149 -12.51 12.45 13.45
C GLY A 149 -12.03 12.96 14.82
N LYS A 150 -12.74 13.99 15.34
CA LYS A 150 -12.40 14.88 16.48
C LYS A 150 -11.00 15.52 16.37
N HIS A 151 -10.91 16.84 16.61
CA HIS A 151 -9.69 17.66 16.51
C HIS A 151 -8.40 17.06 17.12
N ILE A 152 -8.53 16.09 18.05
CA ILE A 152 -7.45 15.43 18.77
C ILE A 152 -6.65 14.43 17.92
N PHE A 153 -7.22 13.82 16.87
CA PHE A 153 -6.57 12.72 16.13
C PHE A 153 -6.05 13.12 14.74
N ARG A 154 -6.18 14.40 14.36
CA ARG A 154 -5.81 14.88 13.04
C ARG A 154 -4.32 15.11 12.93
N LEU A 155 -3.72 14.61 11.86
CA LEU A 155 -2.32 14.84 11.56
C LEU A 155 -2.18 15.98 10.56
N ARG A 156 -1.45 17.04 10.96
CA ARG A 156 -1.11 18.14 10.05
C ARG A 156 0.11 17.76 9.20
N ILE A 157 -0.15 17.07 8.09
CA ILE A 157 0.88 16.61 7.15
C ILE A 157 1.23 17.73 6.15
N ILE A 158 0.24 18.47 5.64
CA ILE A 158 0.41 19.57 4.69
C ILE A 158 0.51 20.91 5.44
N TRP A 159 1.51 21.72 5.11
CA TRP A 159 1.88 22.92 5.84
C TRP A 159 1.70 24.21 5.04
N THR A 160 1.91 24.16 3.72
CA THR A 160 1.92 25.36 2.86
C THR A 160 0.94 25.24 1.70
N VAL A 161 0.51 26.37 1.15
CA VAL A 161 -0.39 26.41 -0.02
C VAL A 161 0.30 25.83 -1.26
N SER A 162 1.62 25.97 -1.38
CA SER A 162 2.38 25.33 -2.46
C SER A 162 2.33 23.80 -2.38
N GLU A 163 2.37 23.23 -1.17
CA GLU A 163 2.17 21.80 -0.96
C GLU A 163 0.73 21.37 -1.30
N VAL A 164 -0.28 22.18 -0.96
CA VAL A 164 -1.68 21.93 -1.40
C VAL A 164 -1.77 21.89 -2.92
N ALA A 165 -1.21 22.89 -3.62
CA ALA A 165 -1.20 22.93 -5.08
C ALA A 165 -0.49 21.71 -5.68
N PHE A 166 0.58 21.23 -5.04
CA PHE A 166 1.25 19.99 -5.46
C PHE A 166 0.37 18.75 -5.26
N ILE A 167 -0.35 18.63 -4.14
CA ILE A 167 -1.33 17.55 -3.94
C ILE A 167 -2.44 17.60 -5.00
N GLN A 168 -2.94 18.80 -5.35
CA GLN A 168 -3.89 18.96 -6.44
C GLN A 168 -3.32 18.48 -7.78
N ASN A 169 -2.03 18.69 -8.04
CA ASN A 169 -1.37 18.14 -9.23
C ASN A 169 -1.23 16.62 -9.20
N LEU A 170 -1.04 16.00 -8.02
CA LEU A 170 -1.08 14.54 -7.87
C LEU A 170 -2.48 13.99 -8.10
N VAL A 171 -3.54 14.72 -7.75
CA VAL A 171 -4.92 14.34 -8.11
C VAL A 171 -5.09 14.29 -9.62
N PHE A 172 -4.70 15.34 -10.34
CA PHE A 172 -4.73 15.34 -11.81
C PHE A 172 -3.86 14.23 -12.43
N TYR A 173 -2.81 13.79 -11.74
CA TYR A 173 -1.98 12.67 -12.17
C TYR A 173 -2.73 11.33 -12.13
N ILE A 174 -3.59 11.11 -11.11
CA ILE A 174 -4.32 9.84 -10.93
C ILE A 174 -5.75 9.84 -11.51
N GLU A 175 -6.33 11.00 -11.81
CA GLU A 175 -7.65 11.11 -12.45
C GLU A 175 -7.86 10.16 -13.63
N PRO A 176 -6.95 10.10 -14.64
CA PRO A 176 -7.12 9.22 -15.80
C PRO A 176 -6.86 7.72 -15.53
N ALA A 177 -6.85 7.26 -14.27
CA ALA A 177 -6.54 5.88 -13.90
C ALA A 177 -7.42 4.83 -14.60
N SER A 178 -8.67 5.16 -14.94
CA SER A 178 -9.60 4.26 -15.64
C SER A 178 -9.12 3.83 -17.03
N ARG A 179 -8.18 4.57 -17.62
CA ARG A 179 -7.73 4.39 -19.02
C ARG A 179 -6.22 4.36 -19.19
N ILE A 180 -5.43 4.57 -18.14
CA ILE A 180 -3.96 4.50 -18.20
C ILE A 180 -3.50 3.13 -17.68
N PRO A 181 -2.93 2.28 -18.56
CA PRO A 181 -2.23 1.09 -18.14
C PRO A 181 -1.00 1.43 -17.30
N ASP A 182 -0.74 0.69 -16.24
CA ASP A 182 0.39 0.88 -15.34
C ASP A 182 1.14 -0.43 -15.07
N TYR A 183 2.18 -0.39 -14.23
CA TYR A 183 2.95 -1.57 -13.84
C TYR A 183 2.32 -2.35 -12.67
N GLY A 184 1.24 -1.82 -12.10
CA GLY A 184 0.52 -2.37 -10.96
C GLY A 184 1.37 -2.49 -9.69
N ILE A 185 0.76 -3.02 -8.64
CA ILE A 185 1.36 -3.16 -7.32
C ILE A 185 2.64 -4.03 -7.32
N TRP A 186 2.79 -4.92 -8.30
CA TRP A 186 3.94 -5.81 -8.42
C TRP A 186 5.05 -5.27 -9.33
N GLU A 187 4.91 -4.06 -9.85
CA GLU A 187 5.95 -3.34 -10.61
C GLU A 187 6.33 -4.03 -11.92
N ARG A 188 5.42 -4.83 -12.48
CA ARG A 188 5.65 -5.75 -13.61
C ARG A 188 4.75 -5.48 -14.82
N GLY A 189 3.61 -4.84 -14.59
CA GLY A 189 2.59 -4.61 -15.61
C GLY A 189 1.91 -5.92 -15.94
N ASP A 190 2.18 -6.48 -17.11
CA ASP A 190 1.59 -7.73 -17.56
C ASP A 190 2.16 -8.97 -16.84
N LYS A 191 1.43 -10.09 -16.89
CA LYS A 191 1.79 -11.37 -16.24
C LYS A 191 3.13 -11.94 -16.73
N THR A 192 3.51 -11.67 -17.98
CA THR A 192 4.77 -12.15 -18.54
C THR A 192 5.97 -11.30 -18.13
N ASN A 193 5.73 -10.14 -17.50
CA ASN A 193 6.76 -9.24 -17.03
C ASN A 193 7.80 -8.93 -18.13
N HIS A 194 7.33 -8.51 -19.31
CA HIS A 194 8.19 -8.05 -20.41
C HIS A 194 8.21 -6.52 -20.52
N GLY A 195 7.89 -5.82 -19.42
CA GLY A 195 7.90 -4.36 -19.36
C GLY A 195 6.68 -3.68 -20.00
N ARG A 196 5.61 -4.43 -20.25
CA ARG A 196 4.35 -3.88 -20.81
C ARG A 196 3.38 -3.54 -19.69
N THR A 197 2.86 -2.33 -19.72
CA THR A 197 1.81 -1.89 -18.79
C THR A 197 0.46 -2.51 -19.14
N GLU A 198 -0.37 -2.79 -18.14
CA GLU A 198 -1.74 -3.23 -18.31
C GLU A 198 -2.68 -2.39 -17.42
N LEU A 199 -3.96 -2.34 -17.77
CA LEU A 199 -4.95 -1.73 -16.89
C LEU A 199 -5.18 -2.66 -15.69
N ASN A 200 -4.54 -2.34 -14.56
CA ASN A 200 -4.62 -3.11 -13.32
C ASN A 200 -5.82 -2.64 -12.48
N THR A 201 -6.77 -3.52 -12.24
CA THR A 201 -8.00 -3.27 -11.48
C THR A 201 -7.69 -2.81 -10.05
N SER A 202 -6.64 -3.33 -9.42
CA SER A 202 -6.19 -2.90 -8.10
C SER A 202 -5.77 -1.42 -8.07
N SER A 203 -5.04 -0.96 -9.09
CA SER A 203 -4.65 0.45 -9.26
C SER A 203 -5.87 1.35 -9.47
N VAL A 204 -6.81 0.94 -10.33
CA VAL A 204 -8.06 1.67 -10.58
C VAL A 204 -8.91 1.81 -9.32
N GLY A 205 -9.00 0.74 -8.52
CA GLY A 205 -9.75 0.76 -7.27
C GLY A 205 -9.15 1.68 -6.21
N LEU A 206 -7.82 1.68 -6.07
CA LEU A 206 -7.14 2.63 -5.19
C LEU A 206 -7.29 4.07 -5.65
N ALA A 207 -7.18 4.33 -6.96
CA ALA A 207 -7.40 5.66 -7.53
C ALA A 207 -8.83 6.15 -7.26
N LYS A 208 -9.84 5.32 -7.51
CA LYS A 208 -11.24 5.63 -7.19
C LYS A 208 -11.40 6.07 -5.73
N ALA A 209 -10.91 5.26 -4.79
CA ALA A 209 -11.05 5.55 -3.36
C ALA A 209 -10.33 6.84 -2.95
N ALA A 210 -9.15 7.11 -3.52
CA ALA A 210 -8.40 8.34 -3.29
C ALA A 210 -9.15 9.58 -3.82
N LEU A 211 -9.66 9.51 -5.06
CA LEU A 211 -10.44 10.57 -5.70
C LEU A 211 -11.70 10.89 -4.91
N GLU A 212 -12.45 9.88 -4.47
CA GLU A 212 -13.66 10.07 -3.66
C GLU A 212 -13.32 10.65 -2.27
N SER A 213 -12.22 10.22 -1.66
CA SER A 213 -11.81 10.70 -0.31
C SER A 213 -11.26 12.12 -0.30
N LEU A 214 -10.69 12.59 -1.43
CA LEU A 214 -10.08 13.91 -1.54
C LEU A 214 -11.05 14.99 -2.01
N ASN A 215 -12.15 14.64 -2.66
CA ASN A 215 -13.08 15.62 -3.21
C ASN A 215 -13.68 16.51 -2.11
N GLY A 216 -13.36 17.81 -2.16
CA GLY A 216 -13.80 18.79 -1.17
C GLY A 216 -13.08 18.71 0.17
N LEU A 217 -11.99 17.94 0.28
CA LEU A 217 -11.21 17.85 1.51
C LEU A 217 -10.32 19.09 1.68
N ASP A 218 -10.40 19.72 2.85
CA ASP A 218 -9.46 20.77 3.26
C ASP A 218 -8.20 20.15 3.89
N LEU A 219 -7.05 20.32 3.23
CA LEU A 219 -5.76 19.78 3.68
C LEU A 219 -5.20 20.47 4.93
N PHE A 220 -5.69 21.65 5.30
CA PHE A 220 -5.41 22.28 6.60
C PHE A 220 -6.48 21.97 7.66
N GLY A 221 -7.49 21.17 7.30
CA GLY A 221 -8.58 20.80 8.18
C GLY A 221 -9.45 22.01 8.54
N PRO A 222 -9.87 22.19 9.81
CA PRO A 222 -10.82 23.25 10.18
C PRO A 222 -10.26 24.67 10.06
N GLN A 223 -8.95 24.80 9.93
CA GLN A 223 -8.25 26.09 9.86
C GLN A 223 -8.03 26.56 8.41
N GLY A 224 -8.40 25.74 7.43
CA GLY A 224 -8.20 26.06 6.03
C GLY A 224 -9.34 26.86 5.42
N GLY A 225 -9.32 26.95 4.09
CA GLY A 225 -10.34 27.61 3.29
C GLY A 225 -10.28 27.16 1.83
N SER A 226 -10.77 28.00 0.92
CA SER A 226 -10.82 27.69 -0.51
C SER A 226 -9.44 27.34 -1.10
N ASN A 227 -8.37 27.96 -0.60
CA ASN A 227 -7.01 27.75 -1.11
C ASN A 227 -6.34 26.46 -0.60
N SER A 228 -6.97 25.75 0.33
CA SER A 228 -6.48 24.47 0.88
C SER A 228 -7.42 23.30 0.59
N THR A 229 -8.50 23.55 -0.16
CA THR A 229 -9.49 22.55 -0.55
C THR A 229 -9.07 21.88 -1.85
N ILE A 230 -9.12 20.55 -1.88
CA ILE A 230 -8.85 19.75 -3.08
C ILE A 230 -10.13 19.52 -3.87
N HIS A 231 -10.01 19.59 -5.20
CA HIS A 231 -11.11 19.40 -6.13
C HIS A 231 -10.82 18.23 -7.06
N VAL A 232 -11.85 17.43 -7.32
CA VAL A 232 -11.78 16.23 -8.15
C VAL A 232 -12.91 16.26 -9.17
N LEU A 233 -12.63 15.84 -10.40
CA LEU A 233 -13.66 15.61 -11.41
C LEU A 233 -14.43 14.32 -11.10
N LEU A 234 -15.72 14.45 -10.74
CA LEU A 234 -16.57 13.31 -10.36
C LEU A 234 -16.74 12.27 -11.47
N ASP A 235 -16.66 12.68 -12.74
CA ASP A 235 -16.76 11.76 -13.87
C ASP A 235 -15.62 10.73 -13.88
N GLU A 236 -14.43 11.09 -13.40
CA GLU A 236 -13.28 10.17 -13.38
C GLU A 236 -13.46 9.05 -12.33
N SER A 237 -14.07 9.35 -11.17
CA SER A 237 -14.40 8.31 -10.18
C SER A 237 -15.53 7.40 -10.66
N GLN A 238 -16.51 7.92 -11.41
CA GLN A 238 -17.56 7.12 -12.04
C GLN A 238 -17.00 6.19 -13.12
N GLN A 239 -16.09 6.67 -13.97
CA GLN A 239 -15.40 5.83 -14.95
C GLN A 239 -14.62 4.70 -14.26
N CYS A 240 -13.91 5.00 -13.16
CA CYS A 240 -13.25 3.97 -12.37
C CYS A 240 -14.27 2.94 -11.82
N ASN A 241 -15.42 3.39 -11.34
CA ASN A 241 -16.48 2.49 -10.88
C ASN A 241 -16.97 1.55 -11.99
N THR A 242 -17.21 2.06 -13.20
CA THR A 242 -17.59 1.24 -14.36
C THR A 242 -16.51 0.21 -14.70
N VAL A 243 -15.22 0.56 -14.62
CA VAL A 243 -14.13 -0.40 -14.82
C VAL A 243 -14.18 -1.50 -13.76
N LEU A 244 -14.34 -1.15 -12.48
CA LEU A 244 -14.41 -2.13 -11.38
C LEU A 244 -15.57 -3.12 -11.56
N GLU A 245 -16.77 -2.63 -11.91
CA GLU A 245 -17.96 -3.46 -12.11
C GLU A 245 -17.80 -4.47 -13.26
N ASN A 246 -17.08 -4.08 -14.32
CA ASN A 246 -16.87 -4.93 -15.50
C ASN A 246 -15.66 -5.87 -15.37
N MET A 247 -14.60 -5.42 -14.69
CA MET A 247 -13.35 -6.17 -14.62
C MET A 247 -13.36 -7.18 -13.48
N LEU A 248 -13.91 -6.86 -12.31
CA LEU A 248 -13.86 -7.76 -11.16
C LEU A 248 -14.56 -9.11 -11.45
N PRO A 249 -13.94 -10.25 -11.10
CA PRO A 249 -12.79 -10.43 -10.19
C PRO A 249 -11.42 -10.51 -10.90
N ARG A 250 -11.31 -10.05 -12.15
CA ARG A 250 -10.07 -10.06 -12.93
C ARG A 250 -9.20 -8.86 -12.56
N GLU A 251 -7.89 -9.06 -12.46
CA GLU A 251 -6.94 -7.98 -12.18
C GLU A 251 -6.53 -7.22 -13.44
N SER A 252 -6.31 -7.91 -14.55
CA SER A 252 -5.88 -7.26 -15.80
C SER A 252 -6.13 -8.20 -16.98
N HIS A 253 -5.81 -7.76 -18.20
CA HIS A 253 -5.98 -8.58 -19.39
C HIS A 253 -5.29 -9.95 -19.24
N SER A 254 -4.03 -9.95 -18.78
CA SER A 254 -3.23 -11.17 -18.62
C SER A 254 -3.40 -11.90 -17.28
N LYS A 255 -3.85 -11.20 -16.21
CA LYS A 255 -4.03 -11.80 -14.87
C LYS A 255 -5.50 -12.07 -14.58
N GLU A 256 -5.85 -13.35 -14.48
CA GLU A 256 -7.23 -13.82 -14.30
C GLU A 256 -7.82 -13.43 -12.93
N THR A 257 -6.96 -13.24 -11.93
CA THR A 257 -7.25 -12.74 -10.57
C THR A 257 -5.92 -12.33 -9.93
N ASP A 258 -5.94 -11.57 -8.84
CA ASP A 258 -4.77 -11.17 -8.07
C ASP A 258 -5.15 -10.95 -6.59
N ALA A 259 -4.25 -11.27 -5.67
CA ALA A 259 -4.46 -11.09 -4.24
C ALA A 259 -4.53 -9.60 -3.85
N ALA A 260 -3.95 -8.69 -4.66
CA ALA A 260 -4.07 -7.25 -4.51
C ALA A 260 -5.52 -6.75 -4.54
N LEU A 261 -6.42 -7.48 -5.21
CA LEU A 261 -7.85 -7.17 -5.25
C LEU A 261 -8.49 -7.12 -3.86
N LEU A 262 -7.94 -7.83 -2.87
CA LEU A 262 -8.38 -7.75 -1.46
C LEU A 262 -8.29 -6.33 -0.90
N GLY A 263 -7.30 -5.55 -1.35
CA GLY A 263 -7.08 -4.18 -0.91
C GLY A 263 -8.11 -3.17 -1.43
N ILE A 264 -8.83 -3.52 -2.51
CA ILE A 264 -9.85 -2.64 -3.09
C ILE A 264 -11.28 -3.02 -2.72
N ILE A 265 -11.56 -4.32 -2.51
CA ILE A 265 -12.87 -4.76 -2.02
C ILE A 265 -13.02 -4.59 -0.50
N SER A 266 -11.94 -4.27 0.19
CA SER A 266 -11.87 -4.12 1.64
C SER A 266 -10.82 -3.07 2.02
N TYR A 267 -10.26 -3.14 3.23
CA TYR A 267 -9.22 -2.22 3.68
C TYR A 267 -7.95 -2.32 2.80
N PRO A 268 -7.34 -1.20 2.38
CA PRO A 268 -7.63 0.17 2.83
C PRO A 268 -8.66 0.94 2.00
N ALA A 269 -9.02 0.49 0.80
CA ALA A 269 -9.70 1.34 -0.18
C ALA A 269 -11.23 1.33 -0.09
N PHE A 270 -11.85 0.19 0.20
CA PHE A 270 -13.31 0.01 0.15
C PHE A 270 -13.96 0.58 -1.12
N ALA A 271 -13.30 0.37 -2.27
CA ALA A 271 -13.63 1.01 -3.53
C ALA A 271 -14.87 0.42 -4.23
N VAL A 272 -15.37 -0.73 -3.77
CA VAL A 272 -16.50 -1.44 -4.39
C VAL A 272 -17.68 -1.43 -3.45
N ASN A 273 -18.86 -1.07 -3.96
CA ASN A 273 -20.09 -0.98 -3.16
C ASN A 273 -20.99 -2.21 -3.29
N ASP A 274 -20.96 -2.89 -4.43
CA ASP A 274 -21.80 -4.06 -4.69
C ASP A 274 -21.29 -5.29 -3.91
N LYS A 275 -22.08 -5.74 -2.94
CA LYS A 275 -21.78 -6.90 -2.09
C LYS A 275 -21.59 -8.19 -2.89
N GLN A 276 -22.35 -8.40 -3.97
CA GLN A 276 -22.21 -9.61 -4.80
C GLN A 276 -20.86 -9.62 -5.51
N ILE A 277 -20.41 -8.47 -6.01
CA ILE A 277 -19.08 -8.34 -6.65
C ILE A 277 -17.98 -8.54 -5.61
N ILE A 278 -18.11 -7.97 -4.41
CA ILE A 278 -17.17 -8.15 -3.30
C ILE A 278 -17.05 -9.62 -2.93
N GLU A 279 -18.16 -10.31 -2.67
CA GLU A 279 -18.18 -11.72 -2.27
C GLU A 279 -17.64 -12.64 -3.37
N LYS A 280 -18.03 -12.40 -4.63
CA LYS A 280 -17.52 -13.14 -5.79
C LYS A 280 -16.01 -12.95 -5.96
N THR A 281 -15.53 -11.72 -5.79
CA THR A 281 -14.09 -11.40 -5.88
C THR A 281 -13.32 -12.07 -4.76
N ARG A 282 -13.76 -11.90 -3.51
CA ARG A 282 -13.16 -12.55 -2.35
C ARG A 282 -13.11 -14.06 -2.53
N SER A 283 -14.21 -14.69 -2.92
CA SER A 283 -14.27 -16.15 -3.14
C SER A 283 -13.35 -16.60 -4.26
N THR A 284 -13.24 -15.83 -5.34
CA THR A 284 -12.33 -16.14 -6.46
C THR A 284 -10.87 -16.04 -6.05
N VAL A 285 -10.50 -15.00 -5.29
CA VAL A 285 -9.15 -14.82 -4.75
C VAL A 285 -8.81 -15.96 -3.79
N LEU A 286 -9.68 -16.25 -2.82
CA LEU A 286 -9.42 -17.27 -1.81
C LEU A 286 -9.36 -18.68 -2.43
N SER A 287 -10.27 -19.02 -3.34
CA SER A 287 -10.27 -20.35 -3.96
C SER A 287 -9.04 -20.63 -4.83
N LYS A 288 -8.45 -19.60 -5.43
CA LYS A 288 -7.33 -19.75 -6.37
C LYS A 288 -5.97 -19.46 -5.78
N LEU A 289 -5.90 -18.53 -4.82
CA LEU A 289 -4.63 -17.95 -4.39
C LEU A 289 -4.30 -18.22 -2.92
N LEU A 290 -5.28 -18.58 -2.08
CA LEU A 290 -5.03 -18.87 -0.67
C LEU A 290 -4.33 -20.24 -0.53
N GLY A 291 -3.18 -20.23 0.12
CA GLY A 291 -2.46 -21.42 0.54
C GLY A 291 -2.36 -21.53 2.07
N SER A 292 -1.45 -22.39 2.52
CA SER A 292 -1.27 -22.69 3.95
C SER A 292 -0.54 -21.60 4.72
N TYR A 293 0.29 -20.82 4.03
CA TYR A 293 1.21 -19.82 4.58
C TYR A 293 0.87 -18.39 4.17
N GLY A 294 -0.12 -18.20 3.29
CA GLY A 294 -0.59 -16.89 2.85
C GLY A 294 -1.34 -17.00 1.53
N CYS A 295 -1.39 -15.92 0.76
CA CYS A 295 -1.82 -16.00 -0.64
C CYS A 295 -0.62 -15.90 -1.58
N ILE A 296 -0.62 -16.64 -2.68
CA ILE A 296 0.23 -16.28 -3.83
C ILE A 296 -0.29 -14.96 -4.44
N ARG A 297 0.58 -14.20 -5.10
CA ARG A 297 0.21 -12.88 -5.66
C ARG A 297 -0.81 -13.03 -6.80
N PHE A 298 -0.45 -13.84 -7.78
CA PHE A 298 -1.29 -14.30 -8.88
C PHE A 298 -0.72 -15.63 -9.40
N MET A 299 -1.53 -16.39 -10.14
CA MET A 299 -1.09 -17.70 -10.67
C MET A 299 0.09 -17.54 -11.64
N ARG A 300 1.04 -18.48 -11.64
CA ARG A 300 2.25 -18.50 -12.47
C ARG A 300 3.20 -17.34 -12.23
N ASP A 301 3.19 -16.81 -11.01
CA ASP A 301 4.14 -15.80 -10.59
C ASP A 301 5.47 -16.44 -10.18
N GLY A 302 6.53 -16.13 -10.94
CA GLY A 302 7.87 -16.66 -10.69
C GLY A 302 8.63 -15.97 -9.58
N TYR A 303 8.12 -14.87 -9.02
CA TYR A 303 8.95 -14.05 -8.15
C TYR A 303 9.41 -14.78 -6.88
N ARG A 304 10.73 -14.81 -6.71
CA ARG A 304 11.48 -15.53 -5.67
C ARG A 304 11.23 -17.03 -5.62
N THR A 305 10.68 -17.61 -6.69
CA THR A 305 10.61 -19.07 -6.82
C THR A 305 12.01 -19.64 -7.06
N ALA A 306 12.20 -20.92 -6.76
CA ALA A 306 13.49 -21.60 -6.94
C ALA A 306 13.99 -21.63 -8.40
N LEU A 307 13.09 -21.39 -9.37
CA LEU A 307 13.40 -21.39 -10.80
C LEU A 307 13.56 -19.98 -11.38
N GLU A 308 13.30 -18.92 -10.61
CA GLU A 308 13.52 -17.55 -11.09
C GLU A 308 15.00 -17.24 -11.20
N ASP A 309 15.41 -16.63 -12.31
CA ASP A 309 16.73 -16.03 -12.44
C ASP A 309 16.74 -14.64 -11.75
N PRO A 310 17.40 -14.48 -10.59
CA PRO A 310 17.38 -13.23 -9.83
C PRO A 310 18.18 -12.11 -10.50
N ARG A 311 18.91 -12.40 -11.59
CA ARG A 311 19.75 -11.42 -12.30
C ARG A 311 19.01 -10.69 -13.41
N ARG A 312 17.83 -11.17 -13.80
CA ARG A 312 17.03 -10.59 -14.89
C ARG A 312 15.77 -9.95 -14.34
N LEU A 313 15.43 -8.78 -14.88
CA LEU A 313 14.18 -8.09 -14.54
C LEU A 313 12.97 -8.75 -15.21
N HIS A 314 13.14 -9.23 -16.44
CA HIS A 314 12.06 -9.75 -17.28
C HIS A 314 12.16 -11.27 -17.45
N TYR A 315 11.01 -11.92 -17.55
CA TYR A 315 10.95 -13.35 -17.85
C TYR A 315 11.17 -13.62 -19.33
N GLU A 316 11.45 -14.87 -19.66
CA GLU A 316 11.32 -15.42 -20.99
C GLU A 316 9.89 -15.97 -21.19
N PRO A 317 9.35 -15.96 -22.43
CA PRO A 317 7.96 -16.36 -22.69
C PRO A 317 7.59 -17.77 -22.20
N TRP A 318 8.57 -18.69 -22.09
CA TRP A 318 8.32 -20.06 -21.66
C TRP A 318 8.34 -20.27 -20.14
N GLU A 319 8.89 -19.33 -19.37
CA GLU A 319 9.14 -19.51 -17.92
C GLU A 319 7.84 -19.58 -17.11
N LEU A 320 6.75 -18.93 -17.54
CA LEU A 320 5.50 -18.88 -16.78
C LEU A 320 4.92 -20.27 -16.48
N ARG A 321 5.07 -21.23 -17.40
CA ARG A 321 4.61 -22.61 -17.16
C ARG A 321 5.45 -23.36 -16.13
N MET A 322 6.67 -22.92 -15.89
CA MET A 322 7.57 -23.53 -14.90
C MET A 322 7.27 -23.03 -13.49
N PHE A 323 6.62 -21.87 -13.35
CA PHE A 323 6.24 -21.31 -12.06
C PHE A 323 4.92 -21.86 -11.51
N GLU A 324 4.13 -22.56 -12.34
CA GLU A 324 2.86 -23.13 -11.92
C GLU A 324 3.05 -24.19 -10.81
N GLY A 325 2.43 -23.94 -9.67
CA GLY A 325 2.47 -24.83 -8.50
C GLY A 325 3.68 -24.65 -7.59
N ILE A 326 4.58 -23.70 -7.89
CA ILE A 326 5.75 -23.36 -7.05
C ILE A 326 5.77 -21.89 -6.63
N GLU A 327 4.68 -21.16 -6.90
CA GLU A 327 4.58 -19.74 -6.58
C GLU A 327 4.75 -19.49 -5.09
N CYS A 328 5.40 -18.39 -4.74
CA CYS A 328 5.62 -18.04 -3.35
C CYS A 328 4.33 -17.53 -2.69
N GLU A 329 4.04 -18.02 -1.49
CA GLU A 329 2.95 -17.54 -0.66
C GLU A 329 3.39 -16.36 0.22
N TRP A 330 2.47 -15.41 0.41
CA TRP A 330 2.70 -14.14 1.10
C TRP A 330 1.80 -14.03 2.33
N PRO A 331 2.36 -14.15 3.55
CA PRO A 331 1.62 -14.01 4.80
C PRO A 331 0.89 -12.67 4.97
N LEU A 332 1.35 -11.63 4.25
CA LEU A 332 0.74 -10.31 4.25
C LEU A 332 -0.76 -10.38 3.92
N PHE A 333 -1.21 -11.29 3.05
CA PHE A 333 -2.64 -11.34 2.71
C PHE A 333 -3.52 -11.85 3.85
N PHE A 334 -2.97 -12.58 4.84
CA PHE A 334 -3.70 -12.82 6.07
C PHE A 334 -4.03 -11.51 6.79
N THR A 335 -3.15 -10.50 6.79
CA THR A 335 -3.45 -9.22 7.43
C THR A 335 -4.57 -8.48 6.72
N TYR A 336 -4.65 -8.55 5.40
CA TYR A 336 -5.77 -7.98 4.63
C TYR A 336 -7.09 -8.67 4.99
N LEU A 337 -7.08 -10.00 5.10
CA LEU A 337 -8.26 -10.79 5.46
C LEU A 337 -8.70 -10.56 6.91
N ILE A 338 -7.75 -10.47 7.85
CA ILE A 338 -8.02 -10.14 9.26
C ILE A 338 -8.66 -8.75 9.37
N LEU A 339 -8.08 -7.74 8.71
CA LEU A 339 -8.61 -6.39 8.74
C LEU A 339 -9.99 -6.33 8.10
N GLY A 340 -10.16 -6.97 6.92
CA GLY A 340 -11.46 -7.03 6.25
C GLY A 340 -12.53 -7.67 7.10
N ALA A 341 -12.25 -8.84 7.70
CA ALA A 341 -13.18 -9.52 8.60
C ALA A 341 -13.50 -8.68 9.85
N CYS A 342 -12.53 -7.93 10.39
CA CYS A 342 -12.77 -6.97 11.47
C CYS A 342 -13.76 -5.85 11.07
N PHE A 343 -13.63 -5.30 9.86
CA PHE A 343 -14.55 -4.27 9.34
C PHE A 343 -15.94 -4.84 9.05
N ASP A 344 -16.02 -6.08 8.56
CA ASP A 344 -17.28 -6.79 8.30
C ASP A 344 -17.97 -7.26 9.60
N GLY A 345 -17.29 -7.18 10.75
CA GLY A 345 -17.79 -7.67 12.04
C GLY A 345 -17.71 -9.18 12.22
N ASP A 346 -17.09 -9.89 11.27
CA ASP A 346 -16.87 -11.34 11.31
C ASP A 346 -15.65 -11.69 12.18
N ARG A 347 -15.89 -11.82 13.47
CA ARG A 347 -14.86 -12.18 14.45
C ARG A 347 -14.33 -13.59 14.28
N GLU A 348 -15.13 -14.50 13.75
CA GLU A 348 -14.72 -15.89 13.59
C GLU A 348 -13.66 -16.00 12.49
N SER A 349 -13.92 -15.41 11.32
CA SER A 349 -12.94 -15.37 10.25
C SER A 349 -11.71 -14.56 10.62
N ALA A 350 -11.88 -13.42 11.31
CA ALA A 350 -10.74 -12.64 11.81
C ALA A 350 -9.82 -13.48 12.72
N GLN A 351 -10.39 -14.24 13.66
CA GLN A 351 -9.61 -15.11 14.54
C GLN A 351 -8.96 -16.26 13.76
N ARG A 352 -9.67 -16.88 12.83
CA ARG A 352 -9.15 -17.98 11.99
C ARG A 352 -7.89 -17.55 11.22
N TYR A 353 -7.95 -16.40 10.54
CA TYR A 353 -6.81 -15.87 9.79
C TYR A 353 -5.68 -15.40 10.71
N LEU A 354 -6.01 -14.90 11.91
CA LEU A 354 -5.01 -14.55 12.93
C LEU A 354 -4.25 -15.81 13.40
N ASP A 355 -4.95 -16.91 13.66
CA ASP A 355 -4.32 -18.18 14.07
C ASP A 355 -3.39 -18.72 12.97
N GLN A 356 -3.78 -18.61 11.69
CA GLN A 356 -2.92 -18.96 10.55
C GLN A 356 -1.70 -18.05 10.45
N LEU A 357 -1.88 -16.74 10.64
CA LEU A 357 -0.77 -15.79 10.65
C LEU A 357 0.21 -16.09 11.80
N GLU A 358 -0.29 -16.41 12.98
CA GLU A 358 0.56 -16.73 14.14
C GLU A 358 1.44 -17.96 13.91
N GLN A 359 1.00 -18.93 13.09
CA GLN A 359 1.78 -20.12 12.73
C GLN A 359 3.00 -19.82 11.85
N VAL A 360 2.96 -18.71 11.10
CA VAL A 360 4.05 -18.34 10.16
C VAL A 360 4.96 -17.23 10.69
N VAL A 361 4.63 -16.63 11.83
CA VAL A 361 5.45 -15.60 12.48
C VAL A 361 6.65 -16.22 13.19
N LEU A 362 7.86 -15.82 12.81
CA LEU A 362 9.09 -16.27 13.45
C LEU A 362 9.45 -15.37 14.65
N ARG A 363 9.30 -15.90 15.86
CA ARG A 363 9.71 -15.20 17.09
C ARG A 363 11.17 -15.57 17.42
N ARG A 364 12.15 -14.68 17.21
CA ARG A 364 13.51 -14.89 17.77
C ARG A 364 13.52 -14.48 19.23
N VAL A 365 14.36 -15.14 20.03
CA VAL A 365 14.47 -15.05 21.50
C VAL A 365 14.74 -13.62 22.01
N CYS A 366 15.13 -12.67 21.15
CA CYS A 366 15.25 -11.25 21.51
C CYS A 366 14.70 -10.25 20.47
N ASN A 367 14.03 -10.69 19.41
CA ASN A 367 13.41 -9.84 18.38
C ASN A 367 12.34 -10.63 17.63
N ILE A 368 11.17 -10.04 17.36
CA ILE A 368 10.20 -10.67 16.47
C ILE A 368 10.60 -10.35 15.04
N TYR A 369 10.82 -11.38 14.25
CA TYR A 369 11.14 -11.25 12.84
C TYR A 369 9.91 -11.67 12.06
N PHE A 370 9.22 -10.72 11.44
CA PHE A 370 8.40 -11.09 10.30
C PHE A 370 9.38 -11.48 9.19
N PRO A 371 9.35 -12.73 8.68
CA PRO A 371 10.12 -13.04 7.47
C PRO A 371 9.83 -11.94 6.44
N PRO A 372 10.87 -11.37 5.83
CA PRO A 372 10.91 -9.94 5.51
C PRO A 372 10.00 -9.61 4.33
N ILE A 373 8.67 -9.58 4.46
CA ILE A 373 7.75 -9.40 3.32
C ILE A 373 8.18 -10.30 2.13
N HIS A 374 8.81 -11.44 2.41
CA HIS A 374 9.49 -12.25 1.41
C HIS A 374 9.05 -13.67 1.68
N SER A 375 8.19 -14.14 0.78
CA SER A 375 8.05 -15.53 0.36
C SER A 375 8.58 -16.57 1.35
N ILE A 376 7.68 -17.37 1.94
CA ILE A 376 8.09 -18.69 2.42
C ILE A 376 8.37 -19.52 1.16
N VAL A 377 9.63 -19.53 0.74
CA VAL A 377 10.10 -20.46 -0.30
C VAL A 377 10.08 -21.83 0.34
N LEU A 378 9.13 -22.67 -0.05
CA LEU A 378 9.13 -24.08 0.29
C LEU A 378 10.48 -24.66 -0.17
N PRO A 379 11.33 -25.19 0.74
CA PRO A 379 12.37 -26.10 0.28
C PRO A 379 11.65 -27.28 -0.33
N VAL A 380 11.96 -27.55 -1.60
CA VAL A 380 11.60 -28.80 -2.27
C VAL A 380 12.17 -29.95 -1.43
N LEU A 381 11.38 -30.45 -0.49
CA LEU A 381 11.61 -31.74 0.16
C LEU A 381 11.02 -32.79 -0.78
N LYS A 382 11.81 -33.15 -1.80
CA LYS A 382 11.70 -34.46 -2.42
C LYS A 382 12.14 -35.50 -1.40
N HIS A 383 11.20 -36.34 -0.97
CA HIS A 383 11.45 -37.77 -0.93
C HIS A 383 10.53 -38.42 -1.95
#